data_AF-A0A9X2JL47-F1
#
_entry.id   AF-A0A9X2JL47-F1
#
_cell.length_a   1.000
_cell.length_b   1.000
_cell.length_c   1.000
_cell.angle_alpha   90.00
_cell.angle_beta   90.00
_cell.angle_gamma   90.00
#
_symmetry.space_group_name_H-M   'P 1'
#
loop_
_entity.id
_entity.type
_entity.pdbx_description
1 polymer ?
#
loop_
_entity_poly.entity_id
_entity_poly.type
_entity_poly.pdbx_seq_one_letter_code
_entity_poly.pdbx_strand_id
1 'polypeptide(L)'
;MRAHFVCLLLAGFLAVDSQPTLAADSQGATESRVTPSQRRVARKLVAHFRRARRDADAQAQVLAQAMQTSPLAVEDICGLIEAQMTPAVTKYREDFFRAASGAAERKFAEADKAEIMRLQQEVNALRQDPNLSKDQIKKVGDPAMKRLAAIALVNRAEVLDTNRKLVERRQQLVPAGKLWEVAQGYLAKVPSKGADDDDKGGALTFDEYLVQEEEIAVRLALPMAAEHRAILAANERLASKLDPEEAKCVLSLNLTRVLLGLDPLLVDLKLTAAARDHSHDMKEHDFFSHESPLPGKKSFVDRAANFGAKASGENIAAGYATGPDVNLGWFHSPGHHKNMLGGHKTVGVGRYGKHWTELFGRG
;
A
#
# COMPACT_ATOMS: atom_id res chain seq x y z
N MET A 1 -16.92 -0.33 -3.78
CA MET A 1 -15.84 -1.31 -4.10
C MET A 1 -15.07 -0.80 -5.30
N ARG A 2 -14.04 0.01 -5.08
CA ARG A 2 -13.12 0.49 -6.12
C ARG A 2 -11.73 0.50 -5.50
N ALA A 3 -10.74 -0.01 -6.23
CA ALA A 3 -9.37 -0.34 -5.81
C ALA A 3 -9.19 -1.69 -5.07
N HIS A 4 -9.56 -2.82 -5.70
CA HIS A 4 -8.98 -4.14 -5.36
C HIS A 4 -7.74 -4.41 -6.22
N PHE A 5 -6.71 -3.57 -6.13
CA PHE A 5 -5.39 -3.84 -6.72
C PHE A 5 -4.29 -3.04 -6.00
N VAL A 6 -4.37 -3.00 -4.67
CA VAL A 6 -3.26 -2.58 -3.82
C VAL A 6 -2.92 -3.78 -2.94
N CYS A 7 -1.65 -4.19 -2.94
CA CYS A 7 -1.10 -5.23 -2.06
C CYS A 7 -1.57 -6.67 -2.33
N LEU A 8 -1.14 -7.22 -3.48
CA LEU A 8 -1.07 -8.68 -3.71
C LEU A 8 0.37 -9.17 -3.93
N LEU A 9 1.37 -8.31 -3.70
CA LEU A 9 2.77 -8.61 -4.00
C LEU A 9 3.40 -9.53 -2.96
N LEU A 10 2.81 -9.69 -1.76
CA LEU A 10 3.36 -10.62 -0.75
C LEU A 10 2.56 -11.92 -0.61
N ALA A 11 1.29 -11.97 -1.05
CA ALA A 11 0.44 -13.15 -0.94
C ALA A 11 0.90 -14.33 -1.84
N GLY A 12 1.48 -14.04 -3.01
CA GLY A 12 1.99 -15.07 -3.93
C GLY A 12 3.39 -15.61 -3.62
N PHE A 13 4.16 -14.94 -2.75
CA PHE A 13 5.60 -15.19 -2.59
C PHE A 13 6.01 -15.79 -1.26
N LEU A 14 5.10 -15.86 -0.29
CA LEU A 14 5.34 -16.41 1.03
C LEU A 14 4.31 -17.50 1.30
N ALA A 15 4.47 -18.60 0.57
CA ALA A 15 3.65 -19.80 0.68
C ALA A 15 3.75 -20.35 2.12
N VAL A 16 2.69 -20.13 2.89
CA VAL A 16 2.16 -21.10 3.83
C VAL A 16 0.69 -21.20 3.51
N ASP A 17 0.26 -22.41 3.16
CA ASP A 17 -1.10 -22.78 2.78
C ASP A 17 -2.16 -22.19 3.72
N SER A 18 -3.13 -21.51 3.13
CA SER A 18 -4.57 -21.51 3.46
C SER A 18 -5.22 -20.23 2.94
N GLN A 19 -5.99 -20.35 1.86
CA GLN A 19 -6.94 -19.30 1.47
C GLN A 19 -8.21 -19.43 2.32
N PRO A 20 -8.71 -18.35 2.93
CA PRO A 20 -10.13 -18.23 3.18
C PRO A 20 -10.82 -17.59 1.97
N THR A 21 -11.89 -18.24 1.54
CA THR A 21 -12.89 -17.75 0.61
C THR A 21 -13.52 -16.45 1.10
N LEU A 22 -13.43 -15.38 0.31
CA LEU A 22 -14.16 -14.13 0.54
C LEU A 22 -15.63 -14.32 0.14
N ALA A 23 -16.49 -14.60 1.12
CA ALA A 23 -17.92 -14.31 1.02
C ALA A 23 -18.13 -12.90 1.60
N ALA A 24 -18.33 -11.92 0.71
CA ALA A 24 -18.76 -10.59 1.12
C ALA A 24 -20.29 -10.60 1.28
N ASP A 25 -20.75 -10.71 2.52
CA ASP A 25 -22.12 -10.32 2.86
C ASP A 25 -22.22 -8.80 2.77
N SER A 26 -22.95 -8.32 1.76
CA SER A 26 -23.40 -6.94 1.69
C SER A 26 -24.91 -6.90 1.88
N GLN A 27 -25.35 -6.69 3.12
CA GLN A 27 -26.71 -6.29 3.40
C GLN A 27 -26.77 -4.79 3.65
N GLY A 28 -27.63 -4.11 2.89
CA GLY A 28 -28.19 -2.81 3.26
C GLY A 28 -27.69 -1.60 2.46
N ALA A 29 -28.13 -1.45 1.21
CA ALA A 29 -28.32 -0.13 0.60
C ALA A 29 -29.35 -0.22 -0.54
N THR A 30 -30.31 0.70 -0.55
CA THR A 30 -31.42 0.78 -1.52
C THR A 30 -30.94 0.80 -2.97
N GLU A 31 -31.08 -0.34 -3.67
CA GLU A 31 -30.87 -0.46 -5.11
C GLU A 31 -31.80 0.49 -5.88
N SER A 32 -31.26 1.31 -6.78
CA SER A 32 -32.08 1.76 -7.91
C SER A 32 -32.46 0.50 -8.69
N ARG A 33 -33.73 0.08 -8.64
CA ARG A 33 -34.16 -1.20 -9.22
C ARG A 33 -33.86 -1.26 -10.72
N VAL A 34 -32.77 -1.93 -11.08
CA VAL A 34 -32.42 -2.23 -12.47
C VAL A 34 -33.55 -3.07 -13.09
N THR A 35 -34.08 -2.63 -14.22
CA THR A 35 -35.19 -3.31 -14.89
C THR A 35 -34.75 -4.63 -15.55
N PRO A 36 -35.65 -5.61 -15.74
CA PRO A 36 -35.35 -6.83 -16.50
C PRO A 36 -34.83 -6.56 -17.92
N SER A 37 -35.33 -5.49 -18.58
CA SER A 37 -34.88 -5.07 -19.91
C SER A 37 -33.41 -4.62 -19.90
N GLN A 38 -33.03 -3.75 -18.95
CA GLN A 38 -31.65 -3.30 -18.78
C GLN A 38 -30.70 -4.49 -18.51
N ARG A 39 -31.10 -5.43 -17.66
CA ARG A 39 -30.34 -6.67 -17.43
C ARG A 39 -30.17 -7.51 -18.69
N ARG A 40 -31.19 -7.61 -19.54
CA ARG A 40 -31.12 -8.35 -20.81
C ARG A 40 -30.14 -7.70 -21.80
N VAL A 41 -30.13 -6.37 -21.89
CA VAL A 41 -29.18 -5.63 -22.72
C VAL A 41 -27.75 -5.87 -22.22
N ALA A 42 -27.52 -5.71 -20.92
CA ALA A 42 -26.21 -5.94 -20.32
C ALA A 42 -25.68 -7.36 -20.59
N ARG A 43 -26.50 -8.39 -20.35
CA ARG A 43 -26.14 -9.79 -20.63
C ARG A 43 -25.73 -10.04 -22.08
N LYS A 44 -26.39 -9.40 -23.05
CA LYS A 44 -26.03 -9.54 -24.48
C LYS A 44 -24.65 -8.94 -24.77
N LEU A 45 -24.39 -7.73 -24.28
CA LEU A 45 -23.10 -7.05 -24.46
C LEU A 45 -21.97 -7.85 -23.80
N VAL A 46 -22.18 -8.31 -22.57
CA VAL A 46 -21.22 -9.17 -21.84
C VAL A 46 -20.95 -10.47 -22.61
N ALA A 47 -21.98 -11.10 -23.18
CA ALA A 47 -21.81 -12.30 -24.00
C ALA A 47 -21.03 -12.03 -25.29
N HIS A 48 -21.26 -10.88 -25.96
CA HIS A 48 -20.50 -10.47 -27.13
C HIS A 48 -19.03 -10.22 -26.78
N PHE A 49 -18.77 -9.52 -25.67
CA PHE A 49 -17.42 -9.26 -25.17
C PHE A 49 -16.65 -10.56 -24.93
N ARG A 50 -17.28 -11.56 -24.31
CA ARG A 50 -16.66 -12.88 -24.08
C ARG A 50 -16.32 -13.62 -25.38
N ARG A 51 -17.17 -13.52 -26.40
CA ARG A 51 -16.91 -14.14 -27.72
C ARG A 51 -15.72 -13.49 -28.43
N ALA A 52 -15.55 -12.19 -28.22
CA ALA A 52 -14.45 -11.40 -28.79
C ALA A 52 -13.10 -11.57 -28.06
N ARG A 53 -12.94 -12.46 -27.07
CA ARG A 53 -11.74 -12.56 -26.20
C ARG A 53 -10.37 -12.73 -26.89
N ARG A 54 -10.33 -12.98 -28.20
CA ARG A 54 -9.09 -13.14 -29.00
C ARG A 54 -8.85 -11.97 -29.96
N ASP A 55 -9.72 -10.96 -29.92
CA ASP A 55 -9.73 -9.81 -30.81
C ASP A 55 -9.95 -8.56 -29.96
N ALA A 56 -8.84 -7.85 -29.69
CA ALA A 56 -8.83 -6.68 -28.83
C ALA A 56 -9.67 -5.53 -29.42
N ASP A 57 -9.69 -5.39 -30.75
CA ASP A 57 -10.44 -4.35 -31.44
C ASP A 57 -11.94 -4.63 -31.33
N ALA A 58 -12.36 -5.89 -31.49
CA ALA A 58 -13.74 -6.29 -31.26
C ALA A 58 -14.16 -6.11 -29.79
N GLN A 59 -13.28 -6.43 -28.82
CA GLN A 59 -13.54 -6.15 -27.40
C GLN A 59 -13.71 -4.64 -27.13
N ALA A 60 -12.86 -3.80 -27.73
CA ALA A 60 -12.95 -2.34 -27.60
C ALA A 60 -14.26 -1.79 -28.17
N GLN A 61 -14.70 -2.31 -29.33
CA GLN A 61 -15.99 -1.92 -29.93
C GLN A 61 -17.18 -2.28 -29.03
N VAL A 62 -17.18 -3.49 -28.45
CA VAL A 62 -18.25 -3.91 -27.52
C VAL A 62 -18.26 -3.06 -26.24
N LEU A 63 -17.08 -2.73 -25.70
CA LEU A 63 -16.96 -1.85 -24.54
C LEU A 63 -17.48 -0.44 -24.85
N ALA A 64 -17.10 0.14 -26.00
CA ALA A 64 -17.59 1.44 -26.44
C ALA A 64 -19.13 1.46 -26.59
N GLN A 65 -19.71 0.39 -27.14
CA GLN A 65 -21.17 0.21 -27.21
C GLN A 65 -21.80 0.13 -25.81
N ALA A 66 -21.17 -0.60 -24.88
CA ALA A 66 -21.64 -0.72 -23.51
C ALA A 66 -21.66 0.63 -22.78
N MET A 67 -20.60 1.43 -22.92
CA MET A 67 -20.51 2.78 -22.32
C MET A 67 -21.63 3.72 -22.78
N GLN A 68 -22.12 3.56 -24.00
CA GLN A 68 -23.21 4.37 -24.55
C GLN A 68 -24.60 3.89 -24.10
N THR A 69 -24.76 2.60 -23.77
CA THR A 69 -26.08 1.96 -23.69
C THR A 69 -26.39 1.30 -22.36
N SER A 70 -25.40 0.97 -21.54
CA SER A 70 -25.59 0.22 -20.30
C SER A 70 -24.39 0.35 -19.34
N PRO A 71 -24.44 1.26 -18.35
CA PRO A 71 -23.42 1.33 -17.28
C PRO A 71 -23.23 -0.02 -16.55
N LEU A 72 -24.31 -0.77 -16.35
CA LEU A 72 -24.27 -2.11 -15.77
C LEU A 72 -23.41 -3.09 -16.59
N ALA A 73 -23.47 -2.99 -17.92
CA ALA A 73 -22.64 -3.82 -18.79
C ALA A 73 -21.15 -3.44 -18.68
N VAL A 74 -20.84 -2.15 -18.48
CA VAL A 74 -19.46 -1.68 -18.30
C VAL A 74 -18.87 -2.25 -17.01
N GLU A 75 -19.64 -2.28 -15.92
CA GLU A 75 -19.21 -2.89 -14.64
C GLU A 75 -18.92 -4.39 -14.81
N ASP A 76 -19.85 -5.15 -15.40
CA ASP A 76 -19.66 -6.58 -15.68
C ASP A 76 -18.47 -6.85 -16.62
N ILE A 77 -18.29 -6.02 -17.65
CA ILE A 77 -17.16 -6.13 -18.60
C ILE A 77 -15.84 -5.80 -17.92
N CYS A 78 -15.80 -4.78 -17.05
CA CYS A 78 -14.61 -4.43 -16.27
C CYS A 78 -14.15 -5.62 -15.43
N GLY A 79 -15.07 -6.27 -14.70
CA GLY A 79 -14.74 -7.48 -13.93
C GLY A 79 -14.25 -8.65 -14.81
N LEU A 80 -14.75 -8.78 -16.04
CA LEU A 80 -14.24 -9.78 -16.99
C LEU A 80 -12.84 -9.46 -17.50
N ILE A 81 -12.53 -8.19 -17.76
CA ILE A 81 -11.18 -7.75 -18.15
C ILE A 81 -10.21 -8.05 -17.01
N GLU A 82 -10.55 -7.66 -15.78
CA GLU A 82 -9.74 -7.93 -14.58
C GLU A 82 -9.49 -9.43 -14.41
N ALA A 83 -10.53 -10.27 -14.51
CA ALA A 83 -10.39 -11.72 -14.42
C ALA A 83 -9.50 -12.31 -15.53
N GLN A 84 -9.55 -11.76 -16.75
CA GLN A 84 -8.70 -12.18 -17.87
C GLN A 84 -7.24 -11.80 -17.66
N MET A 85 -6.99 -10.61 -17.13
CA MET A 85 -5.64 -10.07 -16.93
C MET A 85 -4.94 -10.66 -15.71
N THR A 86 -5.70 -10.97 -14.65
CA THR A 86 -5.17 -11.36 -13.34
C THR A 86 -4.06 -12.42 -13.41
N PRO A 87 -4.20 -13.56 -14.13
CA PRO A 87 -3.13 -14.56 -14.19
C PRO A 87 -1.83 -14.01 -14.80
N ALA A 88 -1.93 -13.24 -15.88
CA ALA A 88 -0.77 -12.69 -16.59
C ALA A 88 -0.09 -11.56 -15.80
N VAL A 89 -0.89 -10.68 -15.17
CA VAL A 89 -0.38 -9.62 -14.28
C VAL A 89 0.30 -10.21 -13.05
N THR A 90 -0.32 -11.20 -12.40
CA THR A 90 0.29 -11.92 -11.27
C THR A 90 1.61 -12.56 -11.67
N LYS A 91 1.64 -13.26 -12.82
CA LYS A 91 2.86 -13.88 -13.29
C LYS A 91 3.96 -12.85 -13.60
N TYR A 92 3.59 -11.74 -14.23
CA TYR A 92 4.52 -10.64 -14.49
C TYR A 92 5.13 -10.09 -13.20
N ARG A 93 4.31 -9.83 -12.18
CA ARG A 93 4.74 -9.35 -10.86
C ARG A 93 5.70 -10.35 -10.20
N GLU A 94 5.41 -11.64 -10.29
CA GLU A 94 6.30 -12.73 -9.85
C GLU A 94 7.68 -12.68 -10.46
N ASP A 95 7.73 -12.59 -11.78
CA ASP A 95 8.99 -12.62 -12.49
C ASP A 95 9.76 -11.31 -12.31
N PHE A 96 9.06 -10.18 -12.22
CA PHE A 96 9.67 -8.88 -11.95
C PHE A 96 10.31 -8.85 -10.56
N PHE A 97 9.56 -9.24 -9.52
CA PHE A 97 10.09 -9.31 -8.16
C PHE A 97 11.29 -10.24 -8.04
N ARG A 98 11.26 -11.40 -8.72
CA ARG A 98 12.38 -12.35 -8.73
C ARG A 98 13.62 -11.73 -9.38
N ALA A 99 13.46 -11.02 -10.49
CA ALA A 99 14.55 -10.31 -11.14
C ALA A 99 15.11 -9.20 -10.26
N ALA A 100 14.24 -8.40 -9.64
CA ALA A 100 14.61 -7.34 -8.71
C ALA A 100 15.37 -7.89 -7.50
N SER A 101 14.85 -8.93 -6.86
CA SER A 101 15.48 -9.60 -5.71
C SER A 101 16.86 -10.14 -6.06
N GLY A 102 16.99 -10.87 -7.18
CA GLY A 102 18.28 -11.40 -7.60
C GLY A 102 19.29 -10.31 -7.95
N ALA A 103 18.84 -9.17 -8.49
CA ALA A 103 19.71 -8.03 -8.76
C ALA A 103 20.14 -7.32 -7.46
N ALA A 104 19.21 -7.10 -6.54
CA ALA A 104 19.49 -6.50 -5.23
C ALA A 104 20.42 -7.38 -4.39
N GLU A 105 20.23 -8.70 -4.38
CA GLU A 105 21.11 -9.65 -3.69
C GLU A 105 22.54 -9.60 -4.22
N ARG A 106 22.75 -9.57 -5.54
CA ARG A 106 24.09 -9.43 -6.13
C ARG A 106 24.74 -8.10 -5.75
N LYS A 107 24.01 -7.01 -5.93
CA LYS A 107 24.47 -5.66 -5.60
C LYS A 107 24.87 -5.53 -4.13
N PHE A 108 24.08 -6.11 -3.23
CA PHE A 108 24.33 -6.10 -1.80
C PHE A 108 25.46 -7.05 -1.38
N ALA A 109 25.63 -8.18 -2.07
CA ALA A 109 26.73 -9.12 -1.80
C ALA A 109 28.11 -8.52 -2.16
N GLU A 110 28.16 -7.64 -3.15
CA GLU A 110 29.37 -6.90 -3.56
C GLU A 110 29.65 -5.66 -2.71
N ALA A 111 28.71 -5.24 -1.86
CA ALA A 111 28.81 -4.03 -1.08
C ALA A 111 29.77 -4.15 0.11
N ASP A 112 30.40 -3.03 0.48
CA ASP A 112 31.24 -2.95 1.67
C ASP A 112 30.37 -3.04 2.95
N LYS A 113 30.49 -4.17 3.65
CA LYS A 113 29.77 -4.43 4.91
C LYS A 113 30.12 -3.42 6.00
N ALA A 114 31.37 -2.96 6.06
CA ALA A 114 31.78 -1.97 7.05
C ALA A 114 31.13 -0.60 6.75
N GLU A 115 31.00 -0.23 5.48
CA GLU A 115 30.25 0.96 5.08
C GLU A 115 28.79 0.86 5.51
N ILE A 116 28.11 -0.26 5.21
CA ILE A 116 26.71 -0.47 5.60
C ILE A 116 26.54 -0.33 7.12
N MET A 117 27.37 -1.02 7.90
CA MET A 117 27.31 -0.97 9.36
C MET A 117 27.51 0.45 9.89
N ARG A 118 28.47 1.21 9.33
CA ARG A 118 28.72 2.60 9.73
C ARG A 118 27.51 3.48 9.44
N LEU A 119 26.94 3.41 8.25
CA LEU A 119 25.78 4.23 7.87
C LEU A 119 24.55 3.89 8.72
N GLN A 120 24.31 2.61 8.99
CA GLN A 120 23.25 2.18 9.91
C GLN A 120 23.48 2.73 11.31
N GLN A 121 24.72 2.70 11.81
CA GLN A 121 25.07 3.27 13.11
C GLN A 121 24.89 4.79 13.17
N GLU A 122 25.28 5.52 12.11
CA GLU A 122 25.12 6.98 12.02
C GLU A 122 23.65 7.37 12.22
N VAL A 123 22.72 6.72 11.51
CA VAL A 123 21.28 7.01 11.65
C VAL A 123 20.75 6.50 13.01
N ASN A 124 21.09 5.28 13.41
CA ASN A 124 20.60 4.69 14.65
C ASN A 124 21.12 5.39 15.91
N ALA A 125 22.26 6.10 15.84
CA ALA A 125 22.78 6.89 16.95
C ALA A 125 21.98 8.19 17.17
N LEU A 126 21.39 8.77 16.12
CA LEU A 126 20.56 9.97 16.23
C LEU A 126 19.41 9.78 17.21
N ARG A 127 18.79 8.60 17.24
CA ARG A 127 17.68 8.31 18.17
C ARG A 127 18.10 8.35 19.65
N GLN A 128 19.39 8.17 19.94
CA GLN A 128 19.93 8.19 21.30
C GLN A 128 20.37 9.60 21.74
N ASP A 129 20.48 10.55 20.81
CA ASP A 129 20.86 11.92 21.14
C ASP A 129 19.72 12.64 21.89
N PRO A 130 19.89 13.03 23.16
CA PRO A 130 18.86 13.76 23.90
C PRO A 130 18.51 15.11 23.25
N ASN A 131 19.44 15.72 22.53
CA ASN A 131 19.31 17.02 21.87
C ASN A 131 19.09 16.92 20.36
N LEU A 132 18.65 15.76 19.86
CA LEU A 132 18.39 15.53 18.44
C LEU A 132 17.57 16.68 17.83
N SER A 133 18.10 17.25 16.75
CA SER A 133 17.49 18.33 15.99
C SER A 133 17.16 17.91 14.56
N LYS A 134 16.25 18.66 13.91
CA LYS A 134 15.93 18.46 12.48
C LYS A 134 17.17 18.58 11.59
N ASP A 135 18.09 19.48 11.94
CA ASP A 135 19.32 19.71 11.19
C ASP A 135 20.27 18.52 11.26
N GLN A 136 20.37 17.83 12.40
CA GLN A 136 21.17 16.61 12.51
C GLN A 136 20.57 15.48 11.67
N ILE A 137 19.24 15.31 11.68
CA ILE A 137 18.58 14.33 10.82
C ILE A 137 18.87 14.64 9.34
N LYS A 138 18.80 15.91 8.94
CA LYS A 138 19.09 16.31 7.55
C LYS A 138 20.56 16.17 7.15
N LYS A 139 21.49 16.49 8.05
CA LYS A 139 22.94 16.51 7.73
C LYS A 139 23.60 15.14 7.88
N VAL A 140 23.08 14.29 8.74
CA VAL A 140 23.64 12.95 9.03
C VAL A 140 22.70 11.86 8.54
N GLY A 141 21.43 11.93 8.93
CA GLY A 141 20.42 10.91 8.59
C GLY A 141 20.16 10.80 7.09
N ASP A 142 19.83 11.90 6.41
CA ASP A 142 19.44 11.87 5.00
C ASP A 142 20.56 11.36 4.08
N PRO A 143 21.83 11.82 4.19
CA PRO A 143 22.91 11.27 3.36
C PRO A 143 23.15 9.78 3.62
N ALA A 144 23.09 9.35 4.88
CA ALA A 144 23.30 7.96 5.25
C ALA A 144 22.18 7.05 4.71
N MET A 145 20.92 7.46 4.87
CA MET A 145 19.76 6.77 4.31
C MET A 145 19.84 6.70 2.78
N LYS A 146 20.19 7.80 2.12
CA LYS A 146 20.36 7.84 0.66
C LYS A 146 21.45 6.87 0.19
N ARG A 147 22.58 6.81 0.91
CA ARG A 147 23.69 5.90 0.58
C ARG A 147 23.29 4.44 0.82
N LEU A 148 22.62 4.14 1.94
CA LEU A 148 22.10 2.80 2.22
C LEU A 148 21.12 2.34 1.14
N ALA A 149 20.16 3.18 0.76
CA ALA A 149 19.23 2.89 -0.33
C ALA A 149 19.97 2.64 -1.65
N ALA A 150 20.98 3.45 -1.98
CA ALA A 150 21.78 3.26 -3.19
C ALA A 150 22.56 1.95 -3.20
N ILE A 151 22.95 1.42 -2.02
CA ILE A 151 23.61 0.13 -1.86
C ILE A 151 22.62 -1.02 -1.98
N ALA A 152 21.50 -0.96 -1.24
CA ALA A 152 20.65 -2.11 -0.99
C ALA A 152 19.45 -2.23 -1.96
N LEU A 153 19.04 -1.13 -2.58
CA LEU A 153 17.91 -1.12 -3.52
C LEU A 153 18.41 -1.10 -4.97
N VAL A 154 17.65 -1.76 -5.82
CA VAL A 154 17.71 -1.59 -7.27
C VAL A 154 16.55 -0.68 -7.69
N ASN A 155 16.69 0.02 -8.80
CA ASN A 155 15.57 0.75 -9.38
C ASN A 155 14.89 -0.05 -10.49
N ARG A 156 13.68 0.37 -10.84
CA ARG A 156 12.86 -0.25 -11.88
C ARG A 156 13.57 -0.38 -13.23
N ALA A 157 14.30 0.66 -13.66
CA ALA A 157 15.00 0.67 -14.94
C ALA A 157 16.10 -0.40 -14.96
N GLU A 158 16.90 -0.51 -13.89
CA GLU A 158 17.93 -1.55 -13.76
C GLU A 158 17.36 -2.97 -13.98
N VAL A 159 16.15 -3.24 -13.47
CA VAL A 159 15.48 -4.54 -13.61
C VAL A 159 14.98 -4.78 -15.04
N LEU A 160 14.39 -3.77 -15.68
CA LEU A 160 13.83 -3.90 -17.03
C LEU A 160 14.92 -3.92 -18.11
N ASP A 161 15.93 -3.08 -17.98
CA ASP A 161 17.02 -2.94 -18.96
C ASP A 161 17.85 -4.23 -19.07
N THR A 162 17.92 -5.00 -17.99
CA THR A 162 18.67 -6.27 -17.94
C THR A 162 17.80 -7.50 -18.23
N ASN A 163 16.49 -7.33 -18.47
CA ASN A 163 15.56 -8.45 -18.64
C ASN A 163 14.56 -8.24 -19.78
N ARG A 164 15.02 -8.51 -21.00
CA ARG A 164 14.20 -8.43 -22.23
C ARG A 164 12.89 -9.22 -22.15
N LYS A 165 12.88 -10.39 -21.52
CA LYS A 165 11.66 -11.21 -21.37
C LYS A 165 10.61 -10.52 -20.49
N LEU A 166 11.04 -9.79 -19.46
CA LEU A 166 10.12 -8.97 -18.65
C LEU A 166 9.53 -7.82 -19.46
N VAL A 167 10.34 -7.14 -20.27
CA VAL A 167 9.86 -6.08 -21.16
C VAL A 167 8.81 -6.61 -22.13
N GLU A 168 9.06 -7.76 -22.76
CA GLU A 168 8.11 -8.41 -23.67
C GLU A 168 6.80 -8.81 -22.95
N ARG A 169 6.89 -9.38 -21.75
CA ARG A 169 5.71 -9.72 -20.93
C ARG A 169 4.91 -8.48 -20.53
N ARG A 170 5.59 -7.40 -20.12
CA ARG A 170 4.96 -6.12 -19.79
C ARG A 170 4.18 -5.59 -21.00
N GLN A 171 4.76 -5.63 -22.20
CA GLN A 171 4.09 -5.20 -23.42
C GLN A 171 2.87 -6.06 -23.77
N GLN A 172 2.91 -7.37 -23.49
CA GLN A 172 1.76 -8.26 -23.70
C GLN A 172 0.54 -7.93 -22.82
N LEU A 173 0.74 -7.24 -21.69
CA LEU A 173 -0.35 -6.82 -20.81
C LEU A 173 -1.10 -5.58 -21.33
N VAL A 174 -0.44 -4.75 -22.14
CA VAL A 174 -0.93 -3.42 -22.55
C VAL A 174 -2.31 -3.47 -23.25
N PRO A 175 -2.59 -4.39 -24.19
CA PRO A 175 -3.89 -4.38 -24.88
C PRO A 175 -5.08 -4.57 -23.92
N ALA A 176 -4.98 -5.53 -22.99
CA ALA A 176 -6.01 -5.75 -21.99
C ALA A 176 -6.05 -4.61 -20.96
N GLY A 177 -4.89 -4.07 -20.59
CA GLY A 177 -4.76 -2.90 -19.73
C GLY A 177 -5.47 -1.66 -20.27
N LYS A 178 -5.36 -1.38 -21.57
CA LYS A 178 -6.08 -0.27 -22.22
C LYS A 178 -7.60 -0.44 -22.16
N LEU A 179 -8.10 -1.67 -22.30
CA LEU A 179 -9.53 -1.94 -22.12
C LEU A 179 -9.97 -1.67 -20.67
N TRP A 180 -9.14 -2.06 -19.70
CA TRP A 180 -9.35 -1.79 -18.28
C TRP A 180 -9.37 -0.29 -17.98
N GLU A 181 -8.40 0.48 -18.50
CA GLU A 181 -8.33 1.95 -18.35
C GLU A 181 -9.62 2.62 -18.83
N VAL A 182 -10.12 2.23 -20.01
CA VAL A 182 -11.34 2.79 -20.60
C VAL A 182 -12.56 2.47 -19.73
N ALA A 183 -12.69 1.22 -19.28
CA ALA A 183 -13.79 0.79 -18.43
C ALA A 183 -13.78 1.52 -17.08
N GLN A 184 -12.62 1.58 -16.41
CA GLN A 184 -12.47 2.27 -15.13
C GLN A 184 -12.66 3.78 -15.26
N GLY A 185 -12.11 4.40 -16.30
CA GLY A 185 -12.28 5.83 -16.56
C GLY A 185 -13.73 6.22 -16.81
N TYR A 186 -14.54 5.33 -17.39
CA TYR A 186 -15.99 5.48 -17.46
C TYR A 186 -16.63 5.37 -16.07
N LEU A 187 -16.34 4.30 -15.34
CA LEU A 187 -16.94 4.03 -14.04
C LEU A 187 -16.63 5.13 -13.02
N ALA A 188 -15.40 5.67 -13.02
CA ALA A 188 -14.98 6.76 -12.14
C ALA A 188 -15.83 8.04 -12.31
N LYS A 189 -16.37 8.29 -13.50
CA LYS A 189 -17.24 9.45 -13.80
C LYS A 189 -18.70 9.22 -13.38
N VAL A 190 -19.08 7.97 -13.10
CA VAL A 190 -20.41 7.64 -12.60
C VAL A 190 -20.46 8.00 -11.10
N PRO A 191 -21.36 8.91 -10.66
CA PRO A 191 -21.44 9.32 -9.27
C PRO A 191 -21.69 8.11 -8.36
N SER A 192 -20.78 7.83 -7.42
CA SER A 192 -21.01 6.87 -6.34
C SER A 192 -21.49 7.61 -5.10
N LYS A 193 -22.56 7.13 -4.46
CA LYS A 193 -22.98 7.62 -3.13
C LYS A 193 -21.88 7.33 -2.11
N GLY A 194 -21.44 8.36 -1.38
CA GLY A 194 -20.57 8.22 -0.20
C GLY A 194 -19.06 8.30 -0.45
N ALA A 195 -18.62 8.84 -1.58
CA ALA A 195 -17.22 9.22 -1.75
C ALA A 195 -17.00 10.60 -1.11
N ASP A 196 -16.09 10.69 -0.14
CA ASP A 196 -15.64 11.99 0.39
C ASP A 196 -15.07 12.82 -0.77
N ASP A 197 -15.46 14.10 -0.83
CA ASP A 197 -15.08 15.05 -1.91
C ASP A 197 -13.56 15.31 -1.98
N ASP A 198 -12.80 14.82 -0.99
CA ASP A 198 -11.36 15.03 -0.83
C ASP A 198 -10.48 13.99 -1.56
N ASP A 199 -11.04 12.89 -2.08
CA ASP A 199 -10.31 11.86 -2.82
C ASP A 199 -10.57 11.93 -4.34
N LYS A 200 -10.24 13.08 -4.94
CA LYS A 200 -10.28 13.29 -6.40
C LYS A 200 -8.98 12.84 -7.07
N GLY A 201 -8.45 11.69 -6.69
CA GLY A 201 -7.41 11.02 -7.47
C GLY A 201 -7.99 10.63 -8.84
N GLY A 202 -7.40 11.13 -9.93
CA GLY A 202 -7.77 10.71 -11.27
C GLY A 202 -7.60 9.19 -11.44
N ALA A 203 -8.43 8.56 -12.28
CA ALA A 203 -8.26 7.14 -12.59
C ALA A 203 -6.87 6.91 -13.19
N LEU A 204 -6.08 6.03 -12.57
CA LEU A 204 -4.74 5.68 -13.04
C LEU A 204 -4.81 5.07 -14.45
N THR A 205 -3.85 5.42 -15.29
CA THR A 205 -3.53 4.61 -16.46
C THR A 205 -2.99 3.25 -16.00
N PHE A 206 -3.12 2.24 -16.85
CA PHE A 206 -2.57 0.90 -16.63
C PHE A 206 -1.05 0.92 -16.59
N ASP A 207 -0.40 1.82 -17.35
CA ASP A 207 1.05 2.00 -17.26
C ASP A 207 1.45 2.55 -15.89
N GLU A 208 0.77 3.57 -15.37
CA GLU A 208 0.99 4.09 -14.01
C GLU A 208 0.73 3.02 -12.95
N TYR A 209 -0.32 2.22 -13.11
CA TYR A 209 -0.58 1.07 -12.24
C TYR A 209 0.60 0.07 -12.24
N LEU A 210 1.08 -0.34 -13.42
CA LEU A 210 2.21 -1.25 -13.52
C LEU A 210 3.48 -0.65 -12.93
N VAL A 211 3.74 0.64 -13.17
CA VAL A 211 4.88 1.35 -12.56
C VAL A 211 4.79 1.32 -11.04
N GLN A 212 3.61 1.58 -10.45
CA GLN A 212 3.43 1.51 -9.00
C GLN A 212 3.71 0.11 -8.44
N GLU A 213 3.22 -0.94 -9.12
CA GLU A 213 3.50 -2.32 -8.72
C GLU A 213 5.00 -2.67 -8.84
N GLU A 214 5.65 -2.25 -9.92
CA GLU A 214 7.08 -2.44 -10.16
C GLU A 214 7.93 -1.71 -9.10
N GLU A 215 7.55 -0.48 -8.72
CA GLU A 215 8.19 0.32 -7.66
C GLU A 215 8.02 -0.31 -6.27
N ILE A 216 6.87 -0.90 -5.97
CA ILE A 216 6.68 -1.66 -4.73
C ILE A 216 7.55 -2.92 -4.75
N ALA A 217 7.62 -3.63 -5.88
CA ALA A 217 8.40 -4.85 -6.00
C ALA A 217 9.91 -4.60 -5.80
N VAL A 218 10.48 -3.52 -6.35
CA VAL A 218 11.90 -3.20 -6.11
C VAL A 218 12.19 -2.83 -4.65
N ARG A 219 11.23 -2.23 -3.95
CA ARG A 219 11.35 -1.92 -2.52
C ARG A 219 11.29 -3.18 -1.67
N LEU A 220 10.39 -4.11 -1.99
CA LEU A 220 10.27 -5.40 -1.32
C LEU A 220 11.46 -6.34 -1.61
N ALA A 221 12.17 -6.11 -2.73
CA ALA A 221 13.38 -6.82 -3.10
C ALA A 221 14.60 -6.47 -2.23
N LEU A 222 14.45 -5.55 -1.27
CA LEU A 222 15.48 -5.22 -0.28
C LEU A 222 16.04 -6.51 0.39
N PRO A 223 17.37 -6.74 0.37
CA PRO A 223 17.97 -7.89 1.02
C PRO A 223 17.73 -7.86 2.53
N MET A 224 17.12 -8.91 3.07
CA MET A 224 16.75 -9.00 4.48
C MET A 224 16.67 -10.45 4.97
N ALA A 225 16.64 -10.63 6.29
CA ALA A 225 16.53 -11.94 6.92
C ALA A 225 15.17 -12.62 6.62
N ALA A 226 15.11 -13.95 6.71
CA ALA A 226 13.87 -14.69 6.43
C ALA A 226 12.77 -14.35 7.46
N GLU A 227 13.16 -14.09 8.70
CA GLU A 227 12.30 -13.68 9.80
C GLU A 227 11.67 -12.31 9.53
N HIS A 228 12.45 -11.37 8.99
CA HIS A 228 11.94 -10.05 8.60
C HIS A 228 10.93 -10.16 7.46
N ARG A 229 11.21 -11.00 6.45
CA ARG A 229 10.25 -11.29 5.38
C ARG A 229 8.95 -11.89 5.90
N ALA A 230 9.02 -12.78 6.88
CA ALA A 230 7.83 -13.39 7.48
C ALA A 230 6.91 -12.34 8.15
N ILE A 231 7.49 -11.33 8.81
CA ILE A 231 6.73 -10.22 9.40
C ILE A 231 6.06 -9.37 8.31
N LEU A 232 6.78 -9.03 7.23
CA LEU A 232 6.17 -8.30 6.11
C LEU A 232 5.03 -9.10 5.46
N ALA A 233 5.18 -10.42 5.30
CA ALA A 233 4.12 -11.33 4.86
C ALA A 233 2.88 -11.25 5.76
N ALA A 234 3.10 -11.30 7.08
CA ALA A 234 2.03 -11.28 8.05
C ALA A 234 1.27 -9.94 7.98
N ASN A 235 1.99 -8.83 7.82
CA ASN A 235 1.40 -7.51 7.64
C ASN A 235 0.57 -7.41 6.36
N GLU A 236 1.04 -7.98 5.24
CA GLU A 236 0.25 -8.02 4.00
C GLU A 236 -1.08 -8.77 4.21
N ARG A 237 -1.04 -9.92 4.88
CA ARG A 237 -2.27 -10.69 5.17
C ARG A 237 -3.27 -9.89 6.01
N LEU A 238 -2.79 -8.93 6.80
CA LEU A 238 -3.60 -8.02 7.60
C LEU A 238 -4.00 -6.75 6.83
N ALA A 239 -3.36 -6.42 5.71
CA ALA A 239 -3.60 -5.19 4.96
C ALA A 239 -5.06 -5.06 4.46
N SER A 240 -5.74 -6.18 4.18
CA SER A 240 -7.16 -6.20 3.81
C SER A 240 -8.10 -5.70 4.94
N LYS A 241 -7.61 -5.61 6.17
CA LYS A 241 -8.32 -5.06 7.34
C LYS A 241 -7.90 -3.62 7.64
N LEU A 242 -6.98 -3.06 6.84
CA LEU A 242 -6.45 -1.72 7.00
C LEU A 242 -7.05 -0.77 5.95
N ASP A 243 -6.99 0.52 6.22
CA ASP A 243 -7.09 1.49 5.14
C ASP A 243 -5.83 1.37 4.26
N PRO A 244 -5.95 1.51 2.92
CA PRO A 244 -4.79 1.34 2.02
C PRO A 244 -3.61 2.25 2.34
N GLU A 245 -3.84 3.48 2.78
CA GLU A 245 -2.76 4.42 3.12
C GLU A 245 -2.13 4.12 4.48
N GLU A 246 -2.88 3.55 5.43
CA GLU A 246 -2.30 3.03 6.68
C GLU A 246 -1.38 1.83 6.40
N ALA A 247 -1.79 0.92 5.52
CA ALA A 247 -0.96 -0.21 5.11
C ALA A 247 0.35 0.26 4.42
N LYS A 248 0.27 1.25 3.53
CA LYS A 248 1.45 1.88 2.90
C LYS A 248 2.35 2.59 3.91
N CYS A 249 1.78 3.22 4.93
CA CYS A 249 2.54 3.83 6.02
C CYS A 249 3.35 2.78 6.79
N VAL A 250 2.72 1.69 7.20
CA VAL A 250 3.39 0.58 7.91
C VAL A 250 4.48 -0.07 7.05
N LEU A 251 4.21 -0.29 5.76
CA LEU A 251 5.21 -0.82 4.83
C LEU A 251 6.43 0.12 4.73
N SER A 252 6.20 1.43 4.62
CA SER A 252 7.27 2.44 4.54
C SER A 252 8.12 2.48 5.81
N LEU A 253 7.49 2.42 6.99
CA LEU A 253 8.17 2.30 8.27
C LEU A 253 9.06 1.05 8.28
N ASN A 254 8.50 -0.11 7.93
CA ASN A 254 9.21 -1.37 8.07
C ASN A 254 10.36 -1.51 7.07
N LEU A 255 10.21 -1.02 5.84
CA LEU A 255 11.33 -0.98 4.89
C LEU A 255 12.45 -0.06 5.37
N THR A 256 12.11 1.08 5.98
CA THR A 256 13.09 1.98 6.62
C THR A 256 13.82 1.26 7.76
N ARG A 257 13.08 0.56 8.62
CA ARG A 257 13.65 -0.21 9.74
C ARG A 257 14.59 -1.31 9.25
N VAL A 258 14.17 -2.09 8.26
CA VAL A 258 15.00 -3.17 7.68
C VAL A 258 16.27 -2.61 7.03
N LEU A 259 16.17 -1.50 6.29
CA LEU A 259 17.33 -0.83 5.69
C LEU A 259 18.35 -0.38 6.75
N LEU A 260 17.86 0.00 7.93
CA LEU A 260 18.65 0.37 9.10
C LEU A 260 19.12 -0.81 9.96
N GLY A 261 18.86 -2.05 9.54
CA GLY A 261 19.22 -3.25 10.29
C GLY A 261 18.37 -3.47 11.55
N LEU A 262 17.19 -2.86 11.63
CA LEU A 262 16.23 -3.02 12.71
C LEU A 262 15.13 -4.01 12.31
N ASP A 263 14.59 -4.71 13.30
CA ASP A 263 13.46 -5.62 13.08
C ASP A 263 12.22 -4.85 12.61
N PRO A 264 11.51 -5.32 11.56
CA PRO A 264 10.22 -4.77 11.19
C PRO A 264 9.18 -5.05 12.29
N LEU A 265 8.14 -4.21 12.34
CA LEU A 265 7.07 -4.28 13.31
C LEU A 265 5.86 -5.02 12.73
N LEU A 266 5.26 -5.90 13.54
CA LEU A 266 4.01 -6.58 13.22
C LEU A 266 2.82 -5.64 13.44
N VAL A 267 1.86 -5.64 12.52
CA VAL A 267 0.61 -4.89 12.69
C VAL A 267 -0.20 -5.46 13.85
N ASP A 268 -0.58 -4.59 14.77
CA ASP A 268 -1.57 -4.86 15.81
C ASP A 268 -2.86 -4.12 15.47
N LEU A 269 -3.91 -4.89 15.15
CA LEU A 269 -5.22 -4.34 14.78
C LEU A 269 -5.91 -3.57 15.91
N LYS A 270 -5.60 -3.90 17.18
CA LYS A 270 -6.15 -3.16 18.32
C LYS A 270 -5.45 -1.81 18.50
N LEU A 271 -4.13 -1.76 18.32
CA LEU A 271 -3.40 -0.49 18.26
C LEU A 271 -3.86 0.35 17.06
N THR A 272 -4.11 -0.29 15.92
CA THR A 272 -4.65 0.37 14.71
C THR A 272 -6.01 1.00 15.00
N ALA A 273 -6.91 0.27 15.65
CA ALA A 273 -8.22 0.78 16.04
C ALA A 273 -8.12 1.96 17.02
N ALA A 274 -7.27 1.86 18.05
CA ALA A 274 -7.01 2.96 18.99
C ALA A 274 -6.40 4.20 18.32
N ALA A 275 -5.49 4.00 17.35
CA ALA A 275 -4.90 5.08 16.58
C ALA A 275 -5.94 5.79 15.70
N ARG A 276 -6.83 5.03 15.03
CA ARG A 276 -7.91 5.61 14.21
C ARG A 276 -8.89 6.43 15.05
N ASP A 277 -9.25 5.90 16.22
CA ASP A 277 -10.11 6.57 17.19
C ASP A 277 -9.52 7.92 17.64
N HIS A 278 -8.21 7.98 17.92
CA HIS A 278 -7.56 9.25 18.25
C HIS A 278 -7.48 10.23 17.07
N SER A 279 -7.21 9.73 15.86
CA SER A 279 -7.23 10.55 14.64
C SER A 279 -8.62 11.13 14.36
N HIS A 280 -9.67 10.34 14.61
CA HIS A 280 -11.06 10.79 14.57
C HIS A 280 -11.33 11.85 15.64
N ASP A 281 -10.94 11.59 16.89
CA ASP A 281 -11.14 12.53 18.00
C ASP A 281 -10.49 13.90 17.70
N MET A 282 -9.23 13.91 17.23
CA MET A 282 -8.52 15.14 16.85
C MET A 282 -9.27 15.92 15.77
N LYS A 283 -9.86 15.22 14.80
CA LYS A 283 -10.59 15.83 13.69
C LYS A 283 -11.96 16.36 14.12
N GLU A 284 -12.74 15.58 14.86
CA GLU A 284 -14.13 15.90 15.21
C GLU A 284 -14.27 16.84 16.40
N HIS A 285 -13.23 16.93 17.24
CA HIS A 285 -13.21 17.82 18.40
C HIS A 285 -12.21 18.98 18.26
N ASP A 286 -11.73 19.25 17.04
CA ASP A 286 -10.89 20.40 16.67
C ASP A 286 -9.67 20.59 17.59
N PHE A 287 -8.92 19.51 17.86
CA PHE A 287 -7.67 19.58 18.63
C PHE A 287 -6.55 18.76 17.97
N PHE A 288 -5.30 19.14 18.25
CA PHE A 288 -4.12 18.39 17.80
C PHE A 288 -3.14 18.24 18.96
N SER A 289 -3.20 17.10 19.65
CA SER A 289 -2.44 16.84 20.85
C SER A 289 -2.26 15.34 21.10
N HIS A 290 -1.16 14.97 21.74
CA HIS A 290 -0.96 13.62 22.30
C HIS A 290 -1.95 13.33 23.45
N GLU A 291 -2.35 14.38 24.16
CA GLU A 291 -3.35 14.30 25.23
C GLU A 291 -4.75 14.60 24.70
N SER A 292 -5.67 13.65 24.80
CA SER A 292 -7.08 13.87 24.44
C SER A 292 -7.83 14.57 25.58
N PRO A 293 -8.67 15.58 25.29
CA PRO A 293 -9.54 16.19 26.30
C PRO A 293 -10.73 15.30 26.67
N LEU A 294 -10.95 14.19 25.95
CA LEU A 294 -12.11 13.32 26.17
C LEU A 294 -11.94 12.41 27.40
N PRO A 295 -13.02 12.18 28.17
CA PRO A 295 -12.97 11.31 29.35
C PRO A 295 -12.45 9.90 29.03
N GLY A 296 -11.49 9.42 29.84
CA GLY A 296 -10.92 8.07 29.69
C GLY A 296 -9.99 7.88 28.48
N LYS A 297 -9.66 8.94 27.74
CA LYS A 297 -8.77 8.89 26.57
C LYS A 297 -7.51 9.75 26.68
N LYS A 298 -7.22 10.28 27.89
CA LYS A 298 -6.21 11.32 28.10
C LYS A 298 -4.86 10.94 27.49
N SER A 299 -4.23 9.85 27.90
CA SER A 299 -2.95 9.41 27.33
C SER A 299 -3.12 8.37 26.22
N PHE A 300 -2.10 8.20 25.38
CA PHE A 300 -2.07 7.13 24.37
C PHE A 300 -2.13 5.72 25.02
N VAL A 301 -1.70 5.59 26.28
CA VAL A 301 -1.82 4.35 27.05
C VAL A 301 -3.28 4.07 27.41
N ASP A 302 -4.02 5.09 27.87
CA ASP A 302 -5.45 4.97 28.19
C ASP A 302 -6.24 4.61 26.92
N ARG A 303 -5.95 5.29 25.80
CA ARG A 303 -6.57 5.00 24.51
C ARG A 303 -6.31 3.57 24.05
N ALA A 304 -5.06 3.10 24.09
CA ALA A 304 -4.74 1.72 23.74
C ALA A 304 -5.44 0.70 24.65
N ALA A 305 -5.53 0.99 25.96
CA ALA A 305 -6.20 0.13 26.93
C ALA A 305 -7.71 -0.02 26.65
N ASN A 306 -8.38 1.03 26.17
CA ASN A 306 -9.79 0.97 25.77
C ASN A 306 -10.06 -0.02 24.62
N PHE A 307 -9.04 -0.32 23.80
CA PHE A 307 -9.09 -1.34 22.74
C PHE A 307 -8.44 -2.68 23.14
N GLY A 308 -8.06 -2.83 24.41
CA GLY A 308 -7.43 -4.05 24.93
C GLY A 308 -6.01 -4.27 24.41
N ALA A 309 -5.27 -3.19 24.16
CA ALA A 309 -3.86 -3.18 23.74
C ALA A 309 -2.98 -2.40 24.73
N LYS A 310 -1.66 -2.51 24.57
CA LYS A 310 -0.66 -1.76 25.35
C LYS A 310 0.26 -1.00 24.40
N ALA A 311 0.22 0.32 24.48
CA ALA A 311 1.10 1.18 23.71
C ALA A 311 2.35 1.57 24.52
N SER A 312 3.42 1.87 23.80
CA SER A 312 4.78 2.15 24.30
C SER A 312 5.41 3.40 23.66
N GLY A 313 4.72 4.00 22.69
CA GLY A 313 5.11 5.22 22.00
C GLY A 313 3.99 5.67 21.07
N GLU A 314 3.98 6.95 20.74
CA GLU A 314 3.00 7.56 19.85
C GLU A 314 3.65 8.62 18.95
N ASN A 315 3.29 8.61 17.67
CA ASN A 315 3.46 9.73 16.77
C ASN A 315 2.09 10.22 16.29
N ILE A 316 1.91 11.54 16.15
CA ILE A 316 0.72 12.14 15.54
C ILE A 316 1.11 13.10 14.42
N ALA A 317 0.25 13.26 13.43
CA ALA A 317 0.43 14.22 12.35
C ALA A 317 -0.92 14.66 11.77
N ALA A 318 -0.95 15.86 11.19
CA ALA A 318 -2.11 16.40 10.50
C ALA A 318 -1.67 17.03 9.16
N GLY A 319 -2.55 16.97 8.16
CA GLY A 319 -2.36 17.62 6.86
C GLY A 319 -1.76 16.74 5.76
N TYR A 320 -1.37 15.51 6.07
CA TYR A 320 -0.80 14.57 5.09
C TYR A 320 -1.90 13.76 4.41
N ALA A 321 -1.79 13.61 3.08
CA ALA A 321 -2.74 12.83 2.29
C ALA A 321 -2.38 11.34 2.23
N THR A 322 -1.09 11.01 2.24
CA THR A 322 -0.61 9.65 1.99
C THR A 322 0.22 9.09 3.15
N GLY A 323 0.20 7.76 3.27
CA GLY A 323 1.00 7.03 4.26
C GLY A 323 2.52 7.25 4.13
N PRO A 324 3.11 7.19 2.93
CA PRO A 324 4.52 7.47 2.74
C PRO A 324 4.93 8.91 3.12
N ASP A 325 4.08 9.90 2.83
CA ASP A 325 4.39 11.31 3.16
C ASP A 325 4.37 11.56 4.68
N VAL A 326 3.39 11.00 5.39
CA VAL A 326 3.33 11.15 6.86
C VAL A 326 4.50 10.43 7.54
N ASN A 327 4.89 9.25 7.02
CA ASN A 327 6.04 8.50 7.51
C ASN A 327 7.35 9.31 7.38
N LEU A 328 7.55 9.98 6.24
CA LEU A 328 8.69 10.88 6.03
C LEU A 328 8.62 12.10 6.97
N GLY A 329 7.43 12.67 7.17
CA GLY A 329 7.20 13.77 8.11
C GLY A 329 7.58 13.39 9.55
N TRP A 330 7.25 12.18 9.99
CA TRP A 330 7.68 11.64 11.28
C TRP A 330 9.18 11.38 11.32
N PHE A 331 9.77 10.84 10.26
CA PHE A 331 11.22 10.59 10.19
C PHE A 331 12.04 11.88 10.36
N HIS A 332 11.55 13.02 9.85
CA HIS A 332 12.19 14.33 9.99
C HIS A 332 11.80 15.11 11.26
N SER A 333 11.01 14.52 12.16
CA SER A 333 10.69 15.09 13.46
C SER A 333 11.50 14.40 14.55
N PRO A 334 12.33 15.10 15.36
CA PRO A 334 13.21 14.45 16.32
C PRO A 334 12.53 13.49 17.30
N GLY A 335 11.39 13.87 17.89
CA GLY A 335 10.65 13.00 18.80
C GLY A 335 10.08 11.77 18.09
N HIS A 336 9.52 11.97 16.90
CA HIS A 336 8.90 10.88 16.15
C HIS A 336 9.94 9.93 15.54
N HIS A 337 11.06 10.45 15.06
CA HIS A 337 12.22 9.69 14.59
C HIS A 337 12.69 8.69 15.67
N LYS A 338 12.73 9.12 16.93
CA LYS A 338 13.08 8.24 18.06
C LYS A 338 12.11 7.09 18.23
N ASN A 339 10.80 7.34 18.12
CA ASN A 339 9.77 6.32 18.21
C ASN A 339 9.81 5.36 17.01
N MET A 340 9.90 5.88 15.78
CA MET A 340 9.96 5.07 14.56
C MET A 340 11.10 4.05 14.58
N LEU A 341 12.26 4.48 15.09
CA LEU A 341 13.44 3.63 15.20
C LEU A 341 13.55 2.95 16.57
N GLY A 342 12.55 3.06 17.45
CA GLY A 342 12.58 2.52 18.80
C GLY A 342 12.55 0.98 18.86
N GLY A 343 12.84 0.44 20.05
CA GLY A 343 12.78 -0.99 20.38
C GLY A 343 11.36 -1.50 20.59
N HIS A 344 10.55 -1.47 19.53
CA HIS A 344 9.16 -1.93 19.51
C HIS A 344 9.05 -3.28 18.78
N LYS A 345 7.93 -3.98 18.98
CA LYS A 345 7.61 -5.24 18.27
C LYS A 345 6.35 -5.13 17.41
N THR A 346 5.41 -4.27 17.81
CA THR A 346 4.15 -4.09 17.10
C THR A 346 3.90 -2.61 16.78
N VAL A 347 3.08 -2.37 15.77
CA VAL A 347 2.64 -1.03 15.36
C VAL A 347 1.16 -1.05 14.98
N GLY A 348 0.47 0.05 15.24
CA GLY A 348 -0.85 0.33 14.68
C GLY A 348 -0.89 1.75 14.15
N VAL A 349 -1.25 1.91 12.87
CA VAL A 349 -1.40 3.23 12.22
C VAL A 349 -2.87 3.44 11.95
N GLY A 350 -3.38 4.61 12.30
CA GLY A 350 -4.78 4.97 12.11
C GLY A 350 -4.95 6.36 11.55
N ARG A 351 -5.77 6.50 10.49
CA ARG A 351 -6.11 7.79 9.91
C ARG A 351 -7.60 8.10 9.94
N TYR A 352 -7.92 9.39 10.01
CA TYR A 352 -9.25 9.92 9.76
C TYR A 352 -9.13 11.27 9.03
N GLY A 353 -9.61 11.34 7.79
CA GLY A 353 -9.26 12.42 6.86
C GLY A 353 -7.75 12.55 6.70
N LYS A 354 -7.20 13.74 7.02
CA LYS A 354 -5.76 14.05 7.01
C LYS A 354 -5.10 14.01 8.39
N HIS A 355 -5.77 13.45 9.40
CA HIS A 355 -5.21 13.23 10.74
C HIS A 355 -4.70 11.80 10.87
N TRP A 356 -3.53 11.66 11.47
CA TRP A 356 -2.76 10.42 11.55
C TRP A 356 -2.26 10.21 12.97
N THR A 357 -2.35 8.96 13.42
CA THR A 357 -1.78 8.48 14.67
C THR A 357 -1.05 7.18 14.40
N GLU A 358 0.15 7.03 14.95
CA GLU A 358 0.95 5.80 14.91
C GLU A 358 1.30 5.41 16.35
N LEU A 359 0.80 4.25 16.77
CA LEU A 359 1.04 3.68 18.09
C LEU A 359 1.99 2.50 18.00
N PHE A 360 2.94 2.43 18.93
CA PHE A 360 3.91 1.34 19.00
C PHE A 360 3.68 0.44 20.20
N GLY A 361 3.88 -0.87 20.10
CA GLY A 361 3.78 -1.81 21.21
C GLY A 361 5.03 -2.68 21.39
N ARG A 362 5.17 -3.29 22.58
CA ARG A 362 6.30 -4.18 22.93
C ARG A 362 5.97 -5.68 22.82
N GLY A 363 4.77 -6.02 22.34
CA GLY A 363 4.25 -7.40 22.27
C GLY A 363 3.54 -7.84 23.54
#